data_AF-A0A534ZI91-F1
#
_entry.id   AF-A0A534ZI91-F1
#
_cell.length_a   1.000
_cell.length_b   1.000
_cell.length_c   1.000
_cell.angle_alpha   90.00
_cell.angle_beta   90.00
_cell.angle_gamma   90.00
#
_symmetry.space_group_name_H-M   'P 1'
#
loop_
_entity.id
_entity.type
_entity.pdbx_description
1 polymer ?
#
loop_
_entity_poly.entity_id
_entity_poly.type
_entity_poly.pdbx_seq_one_letter_code
_entity_poly.pdbx_strand_id
1 'polypeptide(L)'
;MIYDPRMRTPGSTTGSPRREVLGMKLSTNVLALAVALVVNVLLVILLTPIGFETRPATDLKTVGYIAIGTIFAGLILDLASIVLLFRRVRLASSLAIVGSILFFFPIFGDRIGSFFSVPTPPAIDFLEYVFFVVLLVTLFLASKVYRESNPSPG
;
A
#
# COMPACT_ATOMS: atom_id res chain seq x y z
N MET A 1 15.16 34.15 56.66
CA MET A 1 14.59 33.18 55.69
C MET A 1 14.65 33.85 54.32
N ILE A 2 15.72 33.60 53.55
CA ILE A 2 15.95 34.26 52.25
C ILE A 2 15.44 33.30 51.17
N TYR A 3 14.45 33.75 50.40
CA TYR A 3 13.94 33.06 49.22
C TYR A 3 14.91 33.32 48.05
N ASP A 4 15.53 32.25 47.53
CA ASP A 4 16.39 32.30 46.34
C ASP A 4 15.55 31.94 45.09
N PRO A 5 15.32 32.88 44.15
CA PRO A 5 14.51 32.65 42.95
C PRO A 5 15.24 31.89 41.83
N ARG A 6 16.45 31.34 42.06
CA ARG A 6 17.23 30.65 41.01
C ARG A 6 17.00 29.14 40.88
N MET A 7 16.05 28.54 41.61
CA MET A 7 15.61 27.17 41.35
C MET A 7 14.57 27.09 40.22
N ARG A 8 14.93 27.55 39.02
CA ARG A 8 14.32 27.04 37.79
C ARG A 8 15.08 25.79 37.40
N THR A 9 14.49 24.63 37.64
CA THR A 9 14.90 23.41 36.93
C THR A 9 14.73 23.67 35.43
N PRO A 10 15.77 23.49 34.61
CA PRO A 10 15.58 23.48 33.17
C PRO A 10 14.71 22.24 32.90
N GLY A 11 13.48 22.47 32.45
CA GLY A 11 12.62 21.41 31.95
C GLY A 11 13.38 20.66 30.86
N SER A 12 13.76 19.42 31.14
CA SER A 12 14.41 18.54 30.19
C SER A 12 13.40 18.16 29.11
N THR A 13 13.35 18.95 28.04
CA THR A 13 12.76 18.59 26.74
C THR A 13 13.64 17.61 25.98
N THR A 14 14.31 16.67 26.67
CA THR A 14 15.00 15.56 26.04
C THR A 14 13.99 14.46 25.78
N GLY A 15 13.32 14.54 24.62
CA GLY A 15 12.74 13.35 24.01
C GLY A 15 13.83 12.26 23.99
N SER A 16 13.56 11.09 24.58
CA SER A 16 14.59 10.07 24.70
C SER A 16 15.13 9.70 23.30
N PRO A 17 16.44 9.47 23.14
CA PRO A 17 17.04 9.14 21.83
C PRO A 17 16.31 7.99 21.10
N ARG A 18 15.72 7.07 21.88
CA ARG A 18 14.91 5.97 21.38
C ARG A 18 13.61 6.41 20.70
N ARG A 19 12.92 7.44 21.21
CA ARG A 19 11.69 7.98 20.62
C ARG A 19 11.95 8.71 19.32
N GLU A 20 13.04 9.47 19.24
CA GLU A 20 13.44 10.19 18.03
C GLU A 20 13.82 9.23 16.90
N VAL A 21 14.63 8.21 17.20
CA VAL A 21 14.99 7.16 16.24
C VAL A 21 13.76 6.37 15.77
N LEU A 22 12.80 6.08 16.66
CA LEU A 22 11.55 5.40 16.27
C LEU A 22 10.70 6.29 15.35
N GLY A 23 10.59 7.57 15.64
CA GLY A 23 9.88 8.54 14.80
C GLY A 23 10.48 8.66 13.40
N MET A 24 11.81 8.74 13.28
CA MET A 24 12.49 8.77 11.99
C MET A 24 12.28 7.48 11.18
N LYS A 25 12.33 6.32 11.83
CA LYS A 25 12.08 5.02 11.18
C LYS A 25 10.64 4.89 10.68
N LEU A 26 9.66 5.28 11.50
CA LEU A 26 8.25 5.29 11.09
C LEU A 26 8.04 6.24 9.90
N SER A 27 8.60 7.45 9.95
CA SER A 27 8.54 8.42 8.84
C SER A 27 9.10 7.83 7.53
N THR A 28 10.23 7.14 7.60
CA THR A 28 10.85 6.48 6.44
C THR A 28 10.00 5.34 5.90
N ASN A 29 9.46 4.48 6.77
CA ASN A 29 8.60 3.37 6.36
C ASN A 29 7.28 3.87 5.76
N VAL A 30 6.72 4.95 6.31
CA VAL A 30 5.51 5.62 5.79
C VAL A 30 5.77 6.18 4.39
N LEU A 31 6.91 6.85 4.18
CA LEU A 31 7.29 7.34 2.85
C LEU A 31 7.47 6.19 1.85
N ALA A 32 8.15 5.11 2.26
CA ALA A 32 8.34 3.92 1.43
C ALA A 32 6.99 3.29 1.05
N LEU A 33 6.04 3.20 1.99
CA LEU A 33 4.70 2.73 1.73
C LEU A 33 3.94 3.66 0.76
N ALA A 34 4.07 4.97 0.91
CA ALA A 34 3.47 5.94 -0.01
C ALA A 34 3.94 5.72 -1.45
N VAL A 35 5.25 5.54 -1.64
CA VAL A 35 5.84 5.26 -2.95
C VAL A 35 5.31 3.93 -3.50
N ALA A 36 5.28 2.87 -2.69
CA ALA A 36 4.78 1.57 -3.13
C ALA A 36 3.30 1.62 -3.56
N LEU A 37 2.46 2.38 -2.84
CA LEU A 37 1.06 2.60 -3.22
C LEU A 37 0.92 3.38 -4.53
N VAL A 38 1.74 4.41 -4.76
CA VAL A 38 1.76 5.13 -6.04
C VAL A 38 2.18 4.20 -7.18
N VAL A 39 3.19 3.35 -6.95
CA VAL A 39 3.62 2.35 -7.94
C VAL A 39 2.51 1.34 -8.23
N ASN A 40 1.78 0.86 -7.22
CA ASN A 40 0.60 0.01 -7.43
C ASN A 40 -0.42 0.67 -8.35
N VAL A 41 -0.78 1.92 -8.08
CA VAL A 41 -1.76 2.68 -8.89
C VAL A 41 -1.28 2.78 -10.35
N LEU A 42 0.00 3.09 -10.57
CA LEU A 42 0.57 3.17 -11.91
C LEU A 42 0.55 1.82 -12.62
N LEU A 43 0.94 0.73 -11.94
CA LEU A 43 0.92 -0.62 -12.51
C LEU A 43 -0.49 -1.06 -12.88
N VAL A 44 -1.49 -0.77 -12.03
CA VAL A 44 -2.90 -1.03 -12.35
C VAL A 44 -3.32 -0.31 -13.63
N ILE A 45 -2.96 0.98 -13.80
CA ILE A 45 -3.26 1.73 -15.03
C ILE A 45 -2.58 1.07 -16.24
N LEU A 46 -1.31 0.69 -16.12
CA LEU A 46 -0.56 0.04 -17.20
C LEU A 46 -1.16 -1.33 -17.59
N LEU A 47 -1.79 -2.04 -16.64
CA LEU A 47 -2.50 -3.30 -16.87
C LEU A 47 -3.91 -3.12 -17.47
N THR A 48 -4.37 -1.90 -17.68
CA THR A 48 -5.68 -1.62 -18.29
C THR A 48 -5.57 -1.32 -19.79
N PRO A 49 -6.69 -1.23 -20.54
CA PRO A 49 -6.67 -0.84 -21.95
C PRO A 49 -6.10 0.55 -22.23
N ILE A 50 -6.02 1.42 -21.21
CA ILE A 50 -5.33 2.73 -21.32
C ILE A 50 -3.80 2.53 -21.43
N GLY A 51 -3.30 1.43 -20.86
CA GLY A 51 -1.89 1.01 -20.90
C GLY A 51 -1.63 -0.03 -21.99
N PHE A 52 -1.36 -1.27 -21.58
CA PHE A 52 -0.90 -2.35 -22.44
C PHE A 52 -1.91 -3.47 -22.69
N GLU A 53 -3.12 -3.38 -22.15
CA GLU A 53 -4.12 -4.43 -22.37
C GLU A 53 -4.73 -4.29 -23.77
N THR A 54 -4.35 -5.19 -24.68
CA THR A 54 -4.77 -5.17 -26.08
C THR A 54 -5.86 -6.19 -26.39
N ARG A 55 -6.23 -7.07 -25.45
CA ARG A 55 -7.27 -8.08 -25.69
C ARG A 55 -8.63 -7.38 -25.78
N PRO A 56 -9.49 -7.75 -26.76
CA PRO A 56 -10.78 -7.12 -26.93
C PRO A 56 -11.74 -7.54 -25.81
N ALA A 57 -12.64 -6.64 -25.42
CA ALA A 57 -13.64 -6.92 -24.38
C ALA A 57 -14.59 -8.09 -24.75
N THR A 58 -14.71 -8.42 -26.04
CA THR A 58 -15.48 -9.58 -26.52
C THR A 58 -14.89 -10.92 -26.09
N ASP A 59 -13.60 -10.95 -25.76
CA ASP A 59 -12.90 -12.14 -25.29
C ASP A 59 -12.94 -12.28 -23.75
N LEU A 60 -13.53 -11.31 -23.05
CA LEU A 60 -13.66 -11.32 -21.59
C LEU A 60 -14.80 -12.26 -21.16
N LYS A 61 -14.45 -13.25 -20.34
CA LYS A 61 -15.36 -14.21 -19.71
C LYS A 61 -16.12 -13.57 -18.55
N THR A 62 -17.24 -14.16 -18.15
CA THR A 62 -18.07 -13.69 -17.01
C THR A 62 -17.26 -13.46 -15.73
N VAL A 63 -16.30 -14.35 -15.42
CA VAL A 63 -15.43 -14.23 -14.24
C VAL A 63 -14.51 -13.00 -14.34
N GLY A 64 -14.09 -12.62 -15.55
CA GLY A 64 -13.31 -11.41 -15.79
C GLY A 64 -14.06 -10.13 -15.38
N TYR A 65 -15.39 -10.07 -15.59
CA TYR A 65 -16.20 -8.94 -15.12
C TYR A 65 -16.24 -8.83 -13.59
N ILE A 66 -16.22 -9.95 -12.86
CA ILE A 66 -16.12 -9.95 -11.39
C ILE A 66 -14.75 -9.41 -10.97
N ALA A 67 -13.69 -9.79 -11.68
CA ALA A 67 -12.33 -9.32 -11.42
C ALA A 67 -12.16 -7.82 -11.67
N ILE A 68 -12.87 -7.24 -12.62
CA ILE A 68 -12.90 -5.78 -12.80
C ILE A 68 -13.39 -5.11 -11.50
N GLY A 69 -14.43 -5.66 -10.86
CA GLY A 69 -14.92 -5.16 -9.57
C GLY A 69 -13.86 -5.21 -8.46
N THR A 70 -13.08 -6.28 -8.37
CA THR A 70 -12.01 -6.40 -7.36
C THR A 70 -10.84 -5.46 -7.65
N ILE A 71 -10.50 -5.24 -8.92
CA ILE A 71 -9.49 -4.25 -9.33
C ILE A 71 -9.91 -2.85 -8.89
N PHE A 72 -11.14 -2.42 -9.17
CA PHE A 72 -11.64 -1.11 -8.76
C PHE A 72 -11.71 -0.97 -7.23
N ALA A 73 -12.16 -2.00 -6.52
CA ALA A 73 -12.18 -1.99 -5.06
C ALA A 73 -10.77 -1.84 -4.48
N GLY A 74 -9.80 -2.63 -4.97
CA GLY A 74 -8.39 -2.50 -4.57
C GLY A 74 -7.82 -1.11 -4.84
N LEU A 75 -8.11 -0.55 -6.03
CA LEU A 75 -7.63 0.77 -6.42
C LEU A 75 -8.20 1.88 -5.51
N ILE A 76 -9.48 1.82 -5.17
CA ILE A 76 -10.12 2.75 -4.23
C ILE A 76 -9.45 2.66 -2.86
N LEU A 77 -9.13 1.45 -2.39
CA LEU A 77 -8.44 1.26 -1.11
C LEU A 77 -7.02 1.82 -1.11
N ASP A 78 -6.26 1.62 -2.19
CA ASP A 78 -4.91 2.18 -2.34
C ASP A 78 -4.95 3.72 -2.38
N LEU A 79 -5.87 4.32 -3.14
CA LEU A 79 -6.07 5.77 -3.17
C LEU A 79 -6.49 6.34 -1.81
N ALA A 80 -7.45 5.69 -1.15
CA ALA A 80 -7.87 6.07 0.19
C ALA A 80 -6.72 5.92 1.20
N SER A 81 -5.88 4.89 1.06
CA SER A 81 -4.68 4.71 1.86
C SER A 81 -3.72 5.88 1.70
N ILE A 82 -3.38 6.27 0.46
CA ILE A 82 -2.52 7.42 0.17
C ILE A 82 -3.03 8.69 0.84
N VAL A 83 -4.32 9.01 0.67
CA VAL A 83 -4.94 10.21 1.25
C VAL A 83 -4.87 10.21 2.79
N LEU A 84 -5.05 9.04 3.41
CA LEU A 84 -5.08 8.92 4.86
C LEU A 84 -3.70 8.75 5.50
N LEU A 85 -2.67 8.45 4.71
CA LEU A 85 -1.39 7.91 5.19
C LEU A 85 -0.70 8.80 6.23
N PHE A 86 -0.82 10.12 6.11
CA PHE A 86 -0.18 11.07 7.03
C PHE A 86 -1.07 11.52 8.20
N ARG A 87 -2.40 11.25 8.16
CA ARG A 87 -3.35 11.66 9.19
C ARG A 87 -3.86 10.51 10.04
N ARG A 88 -4.02 9.33 9.42
CA ARG A 88 -4.55 8.11 10.03
C ARG A 88 -3.72 6.91 9.57
N VAL A 89 -2.42 6.96 9.87
CA VAL A 89 -1.39 5.96 9.46
C VAL A 89 -1.88 4.52 9.62
N ARG A 90 -2.49 4.20 10.76
CA ARG A 90 -3.00 2.85 11.04
C ARG A 90 -4.12 2.43 10.10
N LEU A 91 -5.12 3.28 9.91
CA LEU A 91 -6.23 3.02 8.98
C LEU A 91 -5.72 2.91 7.55
N ALA A 92 -4.86 3.84 7.12
CA ALA A 92 -4.23 3.80 5.80
C ALA A 92 -3.49 2.47 5.57
N SER A 93 -2.72 2.02 6.55
CA SER A 93 -2.00 0.74 6.47
C SER A 93 -2.95 -0.44 6.39
N SER A 94 -4.05 -0.45 7.14
CA SER A 94 -5.08 -1.49 7.02
C SER A 94 -5.72 -1.53 5.64
N LEU A 95 -6.04 -0.36 5.06
CA LEU A 95 -6.61 -0.28 3.72
C LEU A 95 -5.62 -0.81 2.67
N ALA A 96 -4.33 -0.47 2.79
CA ALA A 96 -3.28 -0.97 1.90
C ALA A 96 -3.10 -2.50 2.00
N ILE A 97 -3.22 -3.07 3.21
CA ILE A 97 -3.18 -4.53 3.41
C ILE A 97 -4.37 -5.19 2.68
N VAL A 98 -5.59 -4.70 2.92
CA VAL A 98 -6.79 -5.26 2.30
C VAL A 98 -6.76 -5.08 0.77
N GLY A 99 -6.37 -3.91 0.29
CA GLY A 99 -6.21 -3.63 -1.14
C GLY A 99 -5.20 -4.57 -1.80
N SER A 100 -4.03 -4.73 -1.18
CA SER A 100 -2.99 -5.66 -1.67
C SER A 100 -3.49 -7.10 -1.74
N ILE A 101 -4.25 -7.55 -0.74
CA ILE A 101 -4.85 -8.90 -0.74
C ILE A 101 -5.85 -9.06 -1.88
N LEU A 102 -6.72 -8.07 -2.11
CA LEU A 102 -7.70 -8.10 -3.19
C LEU A 102 -7.06 -8.18 -4.57
N PHE A 103 -5.92 -7.51 -4.79
CA PHE A 103 -5.23 -7.51 -6.08
C PHE A 103 -4.57 -8.85 -6.45
N PHE A 104 -4.40 -9.80 -5.52
CA PHE A 104 -3.95 -11.15 -5.92
C PHE A 104 -5.02 -11.88 -6.75
N PHE A 105 -6.31 -11.64 -6.49
CA PHE A 105 -7.39 -12.32 -7.20
C PHE A 105 -7.34 -12.09 -8.72
N PRO A 106 -7.23 -10.85 -9.23
CA PRO A 106 -7.11 -10.63 -10.66
C PRO A 106 -5.83 -11.21 -11.27
N ILE A 107 -4.68 -11.12 -10.57
CA ILE A 107 -3.41 -11.69 -11.08
C ILE A 107 -3.53 -13.19 -11.28
N PHE A 108 -4.01 -13.93 -10.28
CA PHE A 108 -4.14 -15.39 -10.42
C PHE A 108 -5.22 -15.78 -11.42
N GLY A 109 -6.33 -15.05 -11.46
CA GLY A 109 -7.43 -15.35 -12.38
C GLY A 109 -7.06 -15.19 -13.85
N ASP A 110 -6.26 -14.18 -14.20
CA ASP A 110 -5.78 -14.04 -15.59
C ASP A 110 -4.79 -15.16 -15.95
N ARG A 111 -3.83 -15.45 -15.07
CA ARG A 111 -2.79 -16.48 -15.28
C ARG A 111 -3.32 -17.88 -15.56
N ILE A 112 -4.41 -18.26 -14.91
CA ILE A 112 -5.05 -19.57 -15.13
C ILE A 112 -6.05 -19.55 -16.31
N GLY A 113 -6.11 -18.45 -17.06
CA GLY A 113 -6.99 -18.29 -18.22
C GLY A 113 -8.47 -18.12 -17.85
N SER A 114 -8.80 -17.70 -16.63
CA SER A 114 -10.19 -17.56 -16.19
C SER A 114 -10.86 -16.29 -16.70
N PHE A 115 -10.08 -15.27 -17.12
CA PHE A 115 -10.63 -13.97 -17.51
C PHE A 115 -10.78 -13.81 -19.01
N PHE A 116 -9.80 -14.22 -19.80
CA PHE A 116 -9.86 -14.10 -21.26
C PHE A 116 -9.87 -15.46 -21.95
N SER A 117 -10.45 -15.52 -23.15
CA SER A 117 -10.42 -16.68 -24.05
C SER A 117 -9.11 -16.78 -24.85
N VAL A 118 -8.35 -15.70 -24.92
CA VAL A 118 -7.10 -15.57 -25.67
C VAL A 118 -5.90 -15.45 -24.72
N PRO A 119 -4.68 -15.81 -25.17
CA PRO A 119 -3.48 -15.71 -24.35
C PRO A 119 -3.18 -14.29 -23.85
N THR A 120 -2.61 -14.20 -22.66
CA THR A 120 -2.15 -12.92 -22.08
C THR A 120 -1.03 -12.31 -22.94
N PRO A 121 -1.13 -11.03 -23.34
CA PRO A 121 -0.07 -10.35 -24.07
C PRO A 121 1.25 -10.35 -23.28
N PRO A 122 2.42 -10.55 -23.91
CA PRO A 122 3.71 -10.64 -23.18
C PRO A 122 4.02 -9.44 -22.27
N ALA A 123 3.60 -8.23 -22.67
CA ALA A 123 3.78 -7.03 -21.85
C ALA A 123 2.94 -7.08 -20.56
N ILE A 124 1.69 -7.54 -20.65
CA ILE A 124 0.80 -7.74 -19.49
C ILE A 124 1.36 -8.84 -18.60
N ASP A 125 1.80 -9.95 -19.18
CA ASP A 125 2.41 -11.05 -18.45
C ASP A 125 3.63 -10.60 -17.64
N PHE A 126 4.51 -9.79 -18.23
CA PHE A 126 5.64 -9.20 -17.51
C PHE A 126 5.18 -8.24 -16.40
N LEU A 127 4.24 -7.33 -16.69
CA LEU A 127 3.74 -6.36 -15.71
C LEU A 127 3.03 -7.02 -14.54
N GLU A 128 2.31 -8.12 -14.75
CA GLU A 128 1.69 -8.89 -13.68
C GLU A 128 2.72 -9.51 -12.73
N TYR A 129 3.85 -10.01 -13.24
CA TYR A 129 4.96 -10.48 -12.40
C TYR A 129 5.55 -9.35 -11.56
N VAL A 130 5.81 -8.20 -12.19
CA VAL A 130 6.28 -7.00 -11.49
C VAL A 130 5.27 -6.58 -10.42
N PHE A 131 3.99 -6.54 -10.77
CA PHE A 131 2.92 -6.14 -9.87
C PHE A 131 2.80 -7.09 -8.68
N PHE A 132 2.88 -8.40 -8.90
CA PHE A 132 2.92 -9.39 -7.83
C PHE A 132 4.04 -9.11 -6.82
N VAL A 133 5.25 -8.81 -7.29
CA VAL A 133 6.39 -8.47 -6.40
C VAL A 133 6.12 -7.18 -5.64
N VAL A 134 5.62 -6.13 -6.31
CA VAL A 134 5.28 -4.86 -5.65
C VAL A 134 4.19 -5.07 -4.60
N LEU A 135 3.17 -5.90 -4.85
CA LEU A 135 2.13 -6.22 -3.86
C LEU A 135 2.72 -6.89 -2.61
N LEU A 136 3.68 -7.80 -2.75
CA LEU A 136 4.37 -8.39 -1.59
C LEU A 136 5.15 -7.34 -0.79
N VAL A 137 5.84 -6.43 -1.48
CA VAL A 137 6.56 -5.32 -0.83
C VAL A 137 5.57 -4.38 -0.11
N THR A 138 4.48 -4.00 -0.76
CA THR A 138 3.43 -3.15 -0.20
C THR A 138 2.80 -3.82 1.02
N LEU A 139 2.47 -5.12 0.94
CA LEU A 139 1.90 -5.88 2.05
C LEU A 139 2.85 -5.94 3.25
N PHE A 140 4.14 -6.15 3.00
CA PHE A 140 5.17 -6.13 4.04
C PHE A 140 5.29 -4.75 4.70
N LEU A 141 5.43 -3.68 3.90
CA LEU A 141 5.54 -2.31 4.39
C LEU A 141 4.29 -1.88 5.15
N ALA A 142 3.10 -2.14 4.61
CA ALA A 142 1.84 -1.81 5.25
C ALA A 142 1.67 -2.56 6.58
N SER A 143 2.02 -3.85 6.63
CA SER A 143 2.02 -4.63 7.88
C SER A 143 2.99 -4.07 8.92
N LYS A 144 4.19 -3.66 8.49
CA LYS A 144 5.19 -3.05 9.36
C LYS A 144 4.72 -1.70 9.91
N VAL A 145 4.26 -0.80 9.04
CA VAL A 145 3.74 0.53 9.42
C VAL A 145 2.51 0.40 10.32
N TYR A 146 1.61 -0.54 10.05
CA TYR A 146 0.47 -0.84 10.91
C TYR A 146 0.90 -1.20 12.33
N ARG A 147 1.90 -2.09 12.48
CA ARG A 147 2.42 -2.50 13.79
C ARG A 147 3.12 -1.36 14.52
N GLU A 148 3.93 -0.57 13.83
CA GLU A 148 4.67 0.56 14.41
C GLU A 148 3.73 1.71 14.83
N SER A 149 2.58 1.86 14.15
CA SER A 149 1.58 2.88 14.48
C SER A 149 0.84 2.64 15.81
N ASN A 150 1.03 1.47 16.43
CA ASN A 150 0.41 1.10 17.70
C ASN A 150 1.52 0.76 18.71
N PRO A 151 2.12 1.75 19.39
CA PRO A 151 3.05 1.46 20.48
C PRO A 151 2.25 0.76 21.57
N SER A 152 2.49 -0.53 21.75
CA SER A 152 1.91 -1.30 22.85
C SER A 152 2.19 -0.55 24.16
N PRO A 153 1.21 -0.39 25.06
CA PRO A 153 1.51 0.05 26.42
C PRO A 153 2.32 -1.09 27.06
N GLY A 154 3.63 -0.90 27.11
CA GLY A 154 4.51 -1.67 27.99
C GLY A 154 4.52 -1.04 29.36
#